data_AF-A0A8X6HRH0-F1
#
_entry.id   AF-A0A8X6HRH0-F1
#
_cell.length_a   1.000
_cell.length_b   1.000
_cell.length_c   1.000
_cell.angle_alpha   90.00
_cell.angle_beta   90.00
_cell.angle_gamma   90.00
#
_symmetry.space_group_name_H-M   'P 1'
#
loop_
_entity.id
_entity.type
_entity.pdbx_description
1 polymer ?
#
loop_
_entity_poly.entity_id
_entity_poly.type
_entity_poly.pdbx_seq_one_letter_code
_entity_poly.pdbx_strand_id
1 'polypeptide(L)'
;MKGQPTSEREDVGIFISRVKTAATSLQEAGHKLDDLYIGFQLIRWLPQKFQSTVQQIYRWKEEDFTAVKVEAELILEANRLQLMKQDLEKTETVYFSNFLSKKKLSKVPSNVNTVLGGTTATPADPSSKTEYQKKDGKVFNCKTTKHLNGLVR
;
A
#
# COMPACT_ATOMS: atom_id res chain seq x y z
N MET A 1 -26.53 14.21 13.76
CA MET A 1 -26.06 12.86 14.14
C MET A 1 -25.20 12.33 12.99
N LYS A 2 -23.87 12.35 13.12
CA LYS A 2 -22.98 11.79 12.09
C LYS A 2 -22.75 10.33 12.43
N GLY A 3 -23.47 9.44 11.76
CA GLY A 3 -23.18 8.00 11.80
C GLY A 3 -21.79 7.80 11.20
N GLN A 4 -20.81 7.48 12.06
CA GLN A 4 -19.48 7.05 11.63
C GLN A 4 -19.63 5.71 10.87
N PRO A 5 -18.97 5.53 9.72
CA PRO A 5 -19.16 4.34 8.91
C PRO A 5 -18.55 3.15 9.65
N THR A 6 -19.37 2.13 9.92
CA THR A 6 -18.98 0.88 10.57
C THR A 6 -18.01 0.03 9.74
N SER A 7 -17.67 0.44 8.52
CA SER A 7 -16.95 -0.38 7.55
C SER A 7 -15.44 -0.46 7.75
N GLU A 8 -14.81 0.40 8.56
CA GLU A 8 -13.37 0.27 8.81
C GLU A 8 -13.02 -0.95 9.67
N ARG A 9 -13.96 -1.41 10.52
CA ARG A 9 -13.77 -2.56 11.40
C ARG A 9 -14.26 -3.88 10.81
N GLU A 10 -15.11 -3.81 9.80
CA GLU A 10 -15.72 -4.99 9.20
C GLU A 10 -14.95 -5.44 7.96
N ASP A 11 -14.84 -6.76 7.77
CA ASP A 11 -14.34 -7.33 6.53
C ASP A 11 -15.33 -7.07 5.39
N VAL A 12 -14.83 -6.72 4.19
CA VAL A 12 -15.71 -6.33 3.08
C VAL A 12 -16.63 -7.48 2.65
N GLY A 13 -16.17 -8.74 2.76
CA GLY A 13 -16.98 -9.92 2.44
C GLY A 13 -18.16 -10.08 3.39
N ILE A 14 -17.96 -9.76 4.68
CA ILE A 14 -19.05 -9.75 5.68
C ILE A 14 -20.04 -8.62 5.36
N PHE A 15 -19.54 -7.43 5.05
CA PHE A 15 -20.39 -6.30 4.67
C PHE A 15 -21.26 -6.61 3.44
N ILE A 16 -20.65 -7.11 2.36
CA ILE A 16 -21.35 -7.52 1.13
C ILE A 16 -22.42 -8.56 1.46
N SER A 17 -22.06 -9.58 2.25
CA SER A 17 -22.96 -10.64 2.68
C SER A 17 -24.18 -10.08 3.41
N ARG A 18 -23.98 -9.13 4.35
CA ARG A 18 -25.09 -8.50 5.08
C ARG A 18 -26.03 -7.72 4.17
N VAL A 19 -25.50 -6.97 3.19
CA VAL A 19 -26.31 -6.24 2.21
C VAL A 19 -27.14 -7.22 1.36
N LYS A 20 -26.53 -8.30 0.89
CA LYS A 20 -27.23 -9.32 0.08
C LYS A 20 -28.27 -10.07 0.89
N THR A 21 -27.97 -10.46 2.12
CA THR A 21 -28.96 -11.08 3.02
C THR A 21 -30.16 -10.17 3.23
N ALA A 22 -29.94 -8.86 3.47
CA ALA A 22 -31.03 -7.91 3.62
C ALA A 22 -31.87 -7.80 2.33
N ALA A 23 -31.24 -7.79 1.15
CA ALA A 23 -31.95 -7.79 -0.12
C ALA A 23 -32.77 -9.07 -0.34
N THR A 24 -32.23 -10.24 0.00
CA THR A 24 -32.96 -11.52 -0.06
C THR A 24 -34.15 -11.53 0.89
N SER A 25 -34.00 -11.08 2.13
CA SER A 25 -35.10 -11.01 3.09
C SER A 25 -36.22 -10.07 2.62
N LEU A 26 -35.88 -8.96 1.96
CA LEU A 26 -36.87 -8.08 1.34
C LEU A 26 -37.58 -8.75 0.17
N GLN A 27 -36.86 -9.49 -0.67
CA GLN A 27 -37.45 -10.26 -1.76
C GLN A 27 -38.43 -11.33 -1.23
N GLU A 28 -38.07 -12.04 -0.16
CA GLU A 28 -38.94 -13.03 0.50
C GLU A 28 -40.21 -12.41 1.08
N ALA A 29 -40.14 -11.16 1.54
CA ALA A 29 -41.29 -10.37 1.99
C ALA A 29 -42.12 -9.77 0.83
N GLY A 30 -41.78 -10.05 -0.43
CA GLY A 30 -42.47 -9.52 -1.62
C GLY A 30 -41.95 -8.16 -2.11
N HIS A 31 -40.89 -7.63 -1.52
CA HIS A 31 -40.26 -6.36 -1.89
C HIS A 31 -38.95 -6.60 -2.66
N LYS A 32 -39.07 -7.03 -3.92
CA LYS A 32 -37.89 -7.24 -4.78
C LYS A 32 -37.17 -5.91 -5.05
N LEU A 33 -35.89 -5.85 -4.72
CA LEU A 33 -35.02 -4.73 -5.06
C LEU A 33 -34.44 -4.88 -6.47
N ASP A 34 -34.27 -3.75 -7.15
CA ASP A 34 -33.52 -3.69 -8.40
C ASP A 34 -32.03 -3.95 -8.13
N ASP A 35 -31.37 -4.62 -9.07
CA ASP A 35 -29.95 -4.92 -9.03
C ASP A 35 -29.12 -3.62 -8.98
N LEU A 36 -29.60 -2.57 -9.65
CA LEU A 36 -29.03 -1.22 -9.59
C LEU A 36 -29.03 -0.68 -8.15
N TYR A 37 -30.11 -0.88 -7.40
CA TYR A 37 -30.20 -0.41 -6.01
C TYR A 37 -29.24 -1.20 -5.10
N ILE A 38 -29.15 -2.51 -5.29
CA ILE A 38 -28.23 -3.36 -4.53
C ILE A 38 -26.77 -2.95 -4.82
N GLY A 39 -26.42 -2.74 -6.09
CA GLY A 39 -25.09 -2.26 -6.51
C GLY A 39 -24.71 -0.94 -5.85
N PHE A 40 -25.62 0.05 -5.84
CA PHE A 40 -25.38 1.31 -5.14
C PHE A 40 -25.19 1.12 -3.63
N GLN A 41 -25.96 0.24 -3.00
CA GLN A 41 -25.84 -0.03 -1.57
C GLN A 41 -24.47 -0.64 -1.22
N LEU A 42 -23.91 -1.48 -2.10
CA LEU A 42 -22.58 -2.08 -1.92
C LEU A 42 -21.45 -1.03 -1.97
N ILE A 43 -21.58 0.05 -2.75
CA ILE A 43 -20.53 1.08 -2.87
C ILE A 43 -20.72 2.28 -1.93
N ARG A 44 -21.92 2.44 -1.34
CA ARG A 44 -22.30 3.61 -0.52
C ARG A 44 -21.48 3.79 0.76
N TRP A 45 -21.08 2.69 1.40
CA TRP A 45 -20.53 2.66 2.76
C TRP A 45 -19.18 1.96 2.86
N LEU A 46 -18.34 2.08 1.83
CA LEU A 46 -17.04 1.45 1.80
C LEU A 46 -15.94 2.26 2.51
N PRO A 47 -14.92 1.58 3.07
CA PRO A 47 -13.75 2.26 3.62
C PRO A 47 -12.98 3.05 2.55
N GLN A 48 -12.23 4.07 2.98
CA GLN A 48 -11.49 4.97 2.09
C GLN A 48 -10.52 4.24 1.13
N LYS A 49 -9.97 3.10 1.53
CA LYS A 49 -9.06 2.28 0.72
C LYS A 49 -9.70 1.74 -0.59
N PHE A 50 -11.03 1.69 -0.68
CA PHE A 50 -11.76 1.26 -1.88
C PHE A 50 -12.15 2.41 -2.81
N GLN A 51 -11.83 3.67 -2.49
CA GLN A 51 -12.33 4.83 -3.25
C GLN A 51 -11.93 4.79 -4.73
N SER A 52 -10.73 4.33 -5.07
CA SER A 52 -10.32 4.18 -6.47
C SER A 52 -11.24 3.23 -7.23
N THR A 53 -11.56 2.07 -6.65
CA THR A 53 -12.48 1.09 -7.22
C THR A 53 -13.89 1.65 -7.36
N VAL A 54 -14.37 2.39 -6.36
CA VAL A 54 -15.68 3.07 -6.42
C VAL A 54 -15.73 4.05 -7.59
N GLN A 55 -14.68 4.86 -7.79
CA GLN A 55 -14.61 5.78 -8.93
C GLN A 55 -14.57 5.05 -10.28
N GLN A 56 -13.91 3.89 -10.35
CA GLN A 56 -13.89 3.07 -11.57
C GLN A 56 -15.27 2.51 -11.89
N ILE A 57 -15.99 2.00 -10.88
CA ILE A 57 -17.36 1.48 -11.01
C ILE A 57 -18.31 2.57 -11.51
N TYR A 58 -18.18 3.82 -11.03
CA TYR A 58 -19.00 4.94 -11.53
C TYR A 58 -18.78 5.29 -13.00
N ARG A 59 -17.68 4.82 -13.61
CA ARG A 59 -17.38 5.04 -15.03
C ARG A 59 -17.81 3.87 -15.92
N TRP A 60 -18.41 2.84 -15.33
CA TRP A 60 -18.97 1.74 -16.09
C TRP A 60 -20.19 2.18 -16.89
N LYS A 61 -20.47 1.43 -17.96
CA LYS A 61 -21.75 1.56 -18.66
C LYS A 61 -22.86 1.00 -17.77
N GLU A 62 -24.08 1.46 -18.02
CA GLU A 62 -25.26 1.01 -17.28
C GLU A 62 -25.46 -0.53 -17.36
N GLU A 63 -25.22 -1.11 -18.54
CA GLU A 63 -25.24 -2.57 -18.77
C GLU A 63 -24.19 -3.37 -17.97
N ASP A 64 -23.13 -2.70 -17.53
CA ASP A 64 -22.07 -3.28 -16.71
C ASP A 64 -22.31 -3.07 -15.21
N PHE A 65 -23.19 -2.15 -14.83
CA PHE A 65 -23.52 -1.88 -13.44
C PHE A 65 -24.54 -2.89 -12.92
N THR A 66 -24.06 -4.08 -12.56
CA THR A 66 -24.84 -5.12 -11.89
C THR A 66 -24.28 -5.39 -10.50
N ALA A 67 -25.12 -5.77 -9.54
CA ALA A 67 -24.69 -6.04 -8.16
C ALA A 67 -23.63 -7.15 -8.12
N VAL A 68 -23.75 -8.14 -9.01
CA VAL A 68 -22.79 -9.24 -9.14
C VAL A 68 -21.41 -8.74 -9.60
N LYS A 69 -21.37 -7.87 -10.61
CA LYS A 69 -20.09 -7.30 -11.09
C LYS A 69 -19.47 -6.37 -10.05
N VAL A 70 -20.29 -5.56 -9.38
CA VAL A 70 -19.85 -4.69 -8.28
C VAL A 70 -19.26 -5.52 -7.15
N GLU A 71 -19.95 -6.58 -6.69
CA GLU A 71 -19.45 -7.52 -5.68
C GLU A 71 -18.10 -8.12 -6.08
N ALA A 72 -17.99 -8.61 -7.31
CA ALA A 72 -16.76 -9.22 -7.81
C ALA A 72 -15.56 -8.24 -7.75
N GLU A 73 -15.76 -6.98 -8.14
CA GLU A 73 -14.69 -5.98 -8.07
C GLU A 73 -14.31 -5.59 -6.64
N LEU A 74 -15.28 -5.53 -5.73
CA LEU A 74 -14.99 -5.26 -4.32
C LEU A 74 -14.16 -6.39 -3.69
N ILE A 75 -14.47 -7.65 -4.04
CA ILE A 75 -13.68 -8.81 -3.60
C ILE A 75 -12.28 -8.77 -4.21
N LEU A 76 -12.17 -8.46 -5.50
CA LEU A 76 -10.87 -8.35 -6.18
C LEU A 76 -9.98 -7.28 -5.53
N GLU A 77 -10.54 -6.10 -5.27
CA GLU A 77 -9.80 -5.02 -4.61
C GLU A 77 -9.39 -5.39 -3.18
N ALA A 78 -10.26 -6.07 -2.44
CA ALA A 78 -9.94 -6.53 -1.09
C ALA A 78 -8.73 -7.48 -1.08
N ASN A 79 -8.72 -8.44 -2.02
CA ASN A 79 -7.60 -9.36 -2.19
C ASN A 79 -6.31 -8.60 -2.54
N ARG A 80 -6.39 -7.64 -3.49
CA ARG A 80 -5.26 -6.80 -3.88
C ARG A 80 -4.69 -6.02 -2.69
N LEU A 81 -5.55 -5.41 -1.88
CA LEU A 81 -5.16 -4.67 -0.68
C LEU A 81 -4.53 -5.58 0.38
N GLN A 82 -5.04 -6.78 0.56
CA GLN A 82 -4.48 -7.77 1.48
C GLN A 82 -3.08 -8.22 1.04
N LEU A 83 -2.88 -8.49 -0.24
CA LEU A 83 -1.57 -8.83 -0.79
C LEU A 83 -0.57 -7.68 -0.62
N MET A 84 -0.96 -6.45 -0.97
CA MET A 84 -0.10 -5.28 -0.77
C MET A 84 0.33 -5.12 0.70
N LYS A 85 -0.58 -5.36 1.64
CA LYS A 85 -0.27 -5.30 3.07
C LYS A 85 0.78 -6.36 3.46
N GLN A 86 0.61 -7.61 3.02
CA GLN A 86 1.57 -8.68 3.30
C GLN A 86 2.95 -8.39 2.72
N ASP A 87 3.03 -7.84 1.51
CA ASP A 87 4.30 -7.52 0.88
C ASP A 87 5.03 -6.36 1.55
N LEU A 88 4.28 -5.37 2.05
CA LEU A 88 4.83 -4.29 2.87
C LEU A 88 5.41 -4.84 4.19
N GLU A 89 4.66 -5.68 4.92
CA GLU A 89 5.10 -6.30 6.17
C GLU A 89 6.37 -7.16 5.97
N LYS A 90 6.43 -7.94 4.87
CA LYS A 90 7.64 -8.70 4.50
C LYS A 90 8.82 -7.77 4.20
N THR A 91 8.60 -6.67 3.50
CA THR A 91 9.67 -5.72 3.16
C THR A 91 10.23 -5.05 4.43
N GLU A 92 9.36 -4.64 5.34
CA GLU A 92 9.74 -4.03 6.62
C GLU A 92 10.53 -5.01 7.50
N THR A 93 10.10 -6.27 7.59
CA THR A 93 10.82 -7.30 8.36
C THR A 93 12.19 -7.64 7.78
N VAL A 94 12.31 -7.74 6.45
CA VAL A 94 13.62 -7.93 5.77
C VAL A 94 14.52 -6.72 5.99
N TYR A 95 13.99 -5.50 5.88
CA TYR A 95 14.76 -4.28 6.13
C TYR A 95 15.26 -4.22 7.57
N PHE A 96 14.39 -4.49 8.54
CA PHE A 96 14.71 -4.43 9.96
C PHE A 96 15.71 -5.52 10.39
N SER A 97 15.54 -6.75 9.91
CA SER A 97 16.48 -7.84 10.16
C SER A 97 17.87 -7.57 9.59
N ASN A 98 17.95 -7.02 8.36
CA ASN A 98 19.20 -6.59 7.76
C ASN A 98 19.87 -5.45 8.54
N PHE A 99 19.10 -4.47 9.01
CA PHE A 99 19.61 -3.38 9.84
C PHE A 99 20.16 -3.88 11.18
N LEU A 100 19.43 -4.77 11.88
CA LEU A 100 19.87 -5.36 13.14
C LEU A 100 21.12 -6.22 12.98
N SER A 101 21.22 -6.98 11.89
CA SER A 101 22.39 -7.81 11.59
C SER A 101 23.63 -6.96 11.36
N LYS A 102 23.50 -5.82 10.68
CA LYS A 102 24.59 -4.83 10.53
C LYS A 102 25.00 -4.20 11.87
N LYS A 103 24.05 -3.96 12.79
CA LYS A 103 24.34 -3.38 14.11
C LYS A 103 25.03 -4.39 15.05
N LYS A 104 24.66 -5.67 14.99
CA LYS A 104 25.32 -6.75 15.75
C LYS A 104 26.76 -7.04 15.32
N LEU A 105 27.14 -6.74 14.08
CA LEU A 105 28.52 -6.89 13.61
C LEU A 105 29.47 -5.76 14.11
N SER A 106 28.96 -4.75 14.80
CA SER A 106 29.77 -3.63 15.34
C SER A 106 30.21 -3.79 16.82
N LYS A 107 29.85 -4.88 17.49
CA LYS A 107 30.32 -5.15 18.86
C LYS A 107 31.60 -5.99 18.81
N VAL A 108 32.72 -5.35 18.48
CA VAL A 108 34.07 -5.89 18.70
C VAL A 108 34.28 -6.04 20.22
N PRO A 109 34.62 -7.22 20.76
CA PRO A 109 35.17 -7.29 22.10
C PRO A 109 36.60 -6.75 22.06
N SER A 110 36.81 -5.63 22.73
CA SER A 110 38.13 -5.14 23.09
C SER A 110 38.81 -6.13 24.04
N ASN A 111 39.89 -6.79 23.62
CA ASN A 111 41.03 -7.00 24.51
C ASN A 111 42.39 -6.75 23.81
N VAL A 112 43.16 -5.90 24.50
CA VAL A 112 44.57 -5.45 24.42
C VAL A 112 45.60 -6.56 24.11
N ASN A 113 46.80 -6.36 23.53
CA ASN A 113 47.78 -5.26 23.36
C ASN A 113 48.69 -5.57 22.14
N THR A 114 49.31 -4.56 21.50
CA THR A 114 50.77 -4.50 21.17
C THR A 114 51.13 -3.25 20.33
N VAL A 115 51.89 -2.35 20.99
CA VAL A 115 53.01 -1.50 20.53
C VAL A 115 52.82 -0.48 19.38
N LEU A 116 52.86 0.78 19.84
CA LEU A 116 53.41 2.03 19.29
C LEU A 116 54.21 1.97 17.95
N GLY A 117 53.80 2.80 17.00
CA GLY A 117 54.62 3.21 15.85
C GLY A 117 53.88 4.23 14.98
N GLY A 118 54.15 5.52 15.20
CA GLY A 118 53.51 6.62 14.47
C GLY A 118 54.14 6.94 13.11
N THR A 119 53.37 7.58 12.23
CA THR A 119 53.74 8.84 11.52
C THR A 119 52.54 9.36 10.71
N THR A 120 52.59 10.67 10.50
CA THR A 120 51.59 11.64 10.05
C THR A 120 51.21 11.56 8.57
N ALA A 121 49.92 11.78 8.23
CA ALA A 121 49.46 12.70 7.18
C ALA A 121 47.92 12.83 7.16
N THR A 122 47.46 14.07 6.98
CA THR A 122 46.08 14.60 7.09
C THR A 122 45.24 14.41 5.80
N PRO A 123 44.00 14.93 5.67
CA PRO A 123 42.83 14.20 5.20
C PRO A 123 42.48 14.46 3.71
N ALA A 124 41.92 13.47 3.02
CA ALA A 124 41.33 13.69 1.69
C ALA A 124 40.10 12.80 1.49
N ASP A 125 38.91 13.41 1.58
CA ASP A 125 37.77 13.07 0.71
C ASP A 125 37.86 14.01 -0.52
N PRO A 126 37.26 13.71 -1.69
CA PRO A 126 36.14 12.79 -1.91
C PRO A 126 36.30 11.86 -3.13
N SER A 127 35.76 10.64 -3.09
CA SER A 127 35.50 9.90 -4.34
C SER A 127 34.22 9.09 -4.28
N SER A 128 33.18 9.73 -4.81
CA SER A 128 31.90 9.14 -5.19
C SER A 128 32.09 7.87 -6.01
N LYS A 129 31.78 6.71 -5.41
CA LYS A 129 31.57 5.47 -6.16
C LYS A 129 30.16 5.47 -6.74
N THR A 130 30.04 5.92 -7.98
CA THR A 130 28.92 5.55 -8.86
C THR A 130 29.06 4.08 -9.22
N GLU A 131 28.23 3.22 -8.63
CA GLU A 131 28.08 1.85 -9.10
C GLU A 131 27.10 1.85 -10.28
N TYR A 132 27.63 1.63 -11.48
CA TYR A 132 26.83 1.46 -12.69
C TYR A 132 26.44 0.00 -12.82
N GLN A 133 25.15 -0.31 -12.74
CA GLN A 133 24.65 -1.59 -13.26
C GLN A 133 24.27 -1.42 -14.73
N LYS A 134 25.09 -2.01 -15.62
CA LYS A 134 24.71 -2.26 -17.00
C LYS A 134 23.76 -3.45 -17.03
N LYS A 135 22.49 -3.21 -17.36
CA LYS A 135 21.65 -4.19 -18.02
C LYS A 135 20.93 -3.51 -19.19
N ASP A 136 21.16 -4.08 -20.36
CA ASP A 136 20.34 -3.95 -21.56
C ASP A 136 20.20 -2.54 -22.16
N GLY A 137 21.28 -2.05 -22.79
CA GLY A 137 21.22 -1.26 -24.03
C GLY A 137 20.34 0.00 -24.12
N LYS A 138 19.81 0.55 -23.02
CA LYS A 138 18.97 1.76 -23.04
C LYS A 138 19.27 2.64 -21.82
N VAL A 139 19.98 3.73 -22.05
CA VAL A 139 20.31 4.72 -21.01
C VAL A 139 19.07 5.56 -20.72
N PHE A 140 18.51 5.43 -19.51
CA PHE A 140 17.54 6.38 -18.97
C PHE A 140 18.26 7.32 -18.01
N ASN A 141 18.27 8.63 -18.33
CA ASN A 141 18.80 9.67 -17.46
C ASN A 141 17.68 10.13 -16.51
N CYS A 142 17.71 9.67 -15.25
CA CYS A 142 16.91 10.28 -14.20
C CYS A 142 17.66 11.50 -13.65
N LYS A 143 17.26 12.69 -14.08
CA LYS A 143 17.71 13.94 -13.46
C LYS A 143 17.03 14.07 -12.11
N THR A 144 17.79 13.87 -11.03
CA THR A 144 17.37 14.23 -9.68
C THR A 144 17.39 15.76 -9.55
N THR A 145 16.23 16.40 -9.59
CA THR A 145 16.13 17.84 -9.31
C THR A 145 16.17 18.04 -7.79
N LYS A 146 17.29 18.58 -7.29
CA LYS A 146 17.39 19.06 -5.90
C LYS A 146 16.77 20.46 -5.80
N HIS A 147 15.89 20.61 -4.81
CA HIS A 147 15.48 21.81 -4.07
C HIS A 147 15.31 23.16 -4.77
N LEU A 148 14.12 23.76 -4.58
CA LEU A 148 14.02 25.16 -4.13
C LEU A 148 13.00 25.26 -2.99
N ASN A 149 13.51 25.42 -1.77
CA ASN A 149 12.75 25.95 -0.64
C ASN A 149 12.83 27.48 -0.71
N GLY A 150 11.67 28.15 -0.64
CA GLY A 150 11.48 29.46 0.00
C GLY A 150 12.19 30.69 -0.58
N LEU A 151 11.41 31.58 -1.20
CA LEU A 151 11.61 33.03 -1.08
C LEU A 151 10.26 33.74 -1.28
N VAL A 152 9.57 34.04 -0.18
CA VAL A 152 8.58 35.12 -0.13
C VAL A 152 9.15 36.15 0.84
N ARG A 153 9.53 37.30 0.30
CA ARG A 153 9.64 38.57 1.00
C ARG A 153 8.80 39.57 0.21
#